data_AF-A0A0W8CWC5-F1
#
_entry.id   AF-A0A0W8CWC5-F1
#
_cell.length_a   1.000
_cell.length_b   1.000
_cell.length_c   1.000
_cell.angle_alpha   90.00
_cell.angle_beta   90.00
_cell.angle_gamma   90.00
#
_symmetry.space_group_name_H-M   'P 1'
#
loop_
_entity.id
_entity.type
_entity.pdbx_description
1 polymer ?
#
loop_
_entity_poly.entity_id
_entity_poly.type
_entity_poly.pdbx_seq_one_letter_code
_entity_poly.pdbx_strand_id
1 'polypeptide(L)'
;MMELAYLGGQERDIVPRSAEVGLAVLDGVFASAWEELAWEDLTEPCAVLIAEFFAHNGESNGGYNRAQLEKLKQLPIFVNICDVPCAIHGGQDFFLIPTELNLTDIPLPPDAQQCFLKSNPRLNAFYKELGVDEMSDSKLLIYILPMFNGLLESQRDQVMHILLQKWQSLRGNAELTTLLKTSALFRDDESEGASYRPASAYCDPRNKVLATIYADVRGQFPAQRYRTPEWLDLMGEIGLQTEVTVEIFVECALRIDGQFSGKQALAPEDEHLITTLHEFFVQNLTSLTDLGHFSIE
;
A
#
# COMPACT_ATOMS: atom_id res chain seq x y z
N MET A 1 -45.31 73.09 -1.54
CA MET A 1 -44.15 73.14 -2.46
C MET A 1 -42.92 73.34 -1.61
N MET A 2 -41.85 72.55 -1.64
CA MET A 2 -41.50 71.34 -2.38
C MET A 2 -40.30 70.72 -1.64
N GLU A 3 -40.19 69.40 -1.70
CA GLU A 3 -39.15 68.53 -1.13
C GLU A 3 -37.70 69.01 -1.24
N LEU A 4 -36.90 68.66 -0.23
CA LEU A 4 -35.52 68.22 -0.41
C LEU A 4 -35.26 67.02 0.52
N ALA A 5 -35.51 65.82 -0.01
CA ALA A 5 -34.86 64.58 0.38
C ALA A 5 -33.46 64.50 -0.27
N TYR A 6 -32.65 63.51 0.14
CA TYR A 6 -31.29 63.18 -0.32
C TYR A 6 -30.17 64.08 0.25
N LEU A 7 -29.21 63.63 1.06
CA LEU A 7 -28.47 62.36 1.06
C LEU A 7 -28.17 61.90 2.50
N GLY A 8 -28.68 60.72 2.84
CA GLY A 8 -28.12 59.88 3.88
C GLY A 8 -27.05 58.97 3.29
N GLY A 9 -26.04 58.66 4.10
CA GLY A 9 -24.98 57.69 3.81
C GLY A 9 -24.01 57.70 4.97
N GLN A 10 -24.43 57.23 6.15
CA GLN A 10 -23.82 56.05 6.79
C GLN A 10 -22.56 55.51 6.09
N GLU A 11 -21.43 56.18 6.27
CA GLU A 11 -20.15 55.49 6.43
C GLU A 11 -20.22 54.72 7.74
N ARG A 12 -20.83 53.53 7.68
CA ARG A 12 -20.50 52.49 8.64
C ARG A 12 -19.13 52.01 8.20
N ASP A 13 -18.10 52.40 8.94
CA ASP A 13 -16.89 51.59 9.08
C ASP A 13 -17.33 50.20 9.52
N ILE A 14 -17.60 49.34 8.53
CA ILE A 14 -17.74 47.91 8.75
C ILE A 14 -16.31 47.43 8.93
N VAL A 15 -15.78 47.61 10.13
CA VAL A 15 -14.63 46.82 10.56
C VAL A 15 -15.13 45.38 10.50
N PRO A 16 -14.65 44.54 9.57
CA PRO A 16 -15.11 43.17 9.47
C PRO A 16 -14.83 42.53 10.82
N ARG A 17 -15.86 41.92 11.44
CA ARG A 17 -15.62 41.12 12.64
C ARG A 17 -14.66 39.99 12.23
N SER A 18 -13.81 39.50 13.14
CA SER A 18 -12.80 38.47 12.82
C SER A 18 -13.36 37.28 12.03
N ALA A 19 -14.64 36.94 12.22
CA ALA A 19 -15.39 35.94 11.45
C ALA A 19 -15.56 36.20 9.97
N GLU A 20 -15.68 37.47 9.59
CA GLU A 20 -15.93 37.88 8.21
C GLU A 20 -14.62 38.09 7.46
N VAL A 21 -13.48 38.22 8.14
CA VAL A 21 -12.18 38.47 7.50
C VAL A 21 -11.77 37.28 6.64
N GLY A 22 -11.85 36.05 7.16
CA GLY A 22 -11.52 34.85 6.36
C GLY A 22 -12.41 34.72 5.12
N LEU A 23 -13.71 34.99 5.27
CA LEU A 23 -14.68 34.93 4.15
C LEU A 23 -14.48 36.07 3.15
N ALA A 24 -14.26 37.30 3.61
CA ALA A 24 -14.01 38.45 2.76
C ALA A 24 -12.69 38.30 1.99
N VAL A 25 -11.65 37.71 2.61
CA VAL A 25 -10.40 37.36 1.94
C VAL A 25 -10.66 36.27 0.90
N LEU A 26 -11.36 35.20 1.25
CA LEU A 26 -11.68 34.12 0.31
C LEU A 26 -12.48 34.64 -0.89
N ASP A 27 -13.55 35.40 -0.65
CA ASP A 27 -14.36 35.97 -1.72
C ASP A 27 -13.60 37.03 -2.51
N GLY A 28 -12.73 37.82 -1.86
CA GLY A 28 -11.86 38.80 -2.52
C GLY A 28 -10.84 38.15 -3.45
N VAL A 29 -10.27 37.00 -3.07
CA VAL A 29 -9.40 36.21 -3.95
C VAL A 29 -10.20 35.82 -5.20
N PHE A 30 -11.32 35.13 -5.06
CA PHE A 30 -12.10 34.64 -6.21
C PHE A 30 -12.86 35.72 -7.00
N ALA A 31 -13.07 36.92 -6.43
CA ALA A 31 -13.65 38.07 -7.12
C ALA A 31 -12.60 38.84 -7.93
N SER A 32 -11.32 38.68 -7.62
CA SER A 32 -10.21 39.23 -8.39
C SER A 32 -9.88 38.30 -9.57
N ALA A 33 -9.03 38.76 -10.49
CA ALA A 33 -8.38 37.88 -11.45
C ALA A 33 -7.35 37.01 -10.70
N TRP A 34 -7.81 36.04 -9.91
CA TRP A 34 -6.96 35.23 -9.05
C TRP A 34 -5.97 34.36 -9.84
N GLU A 35 -6.22 34.16 -11.13
CA GLU A 35 -5.28 33.61 -12.11
C GLU A 35 -4.06 34.53 -12.35
N GLU A 36 -4.17 35.83 -12.04
CA GLU A 36 -3.08 36.83 -12.10
C GLU A 36 -2.30 36.94 -10.79
N LEU A 37 -2.74 36.27 -9.72
CA LEU A 37 -1.94 36.17 -8.49
C LEU A 37 -0.74 35.26 -8.78
N ALA A 38 0.44 35.69 -8.35
CA ALA A 38 1.70 34.98 -8.52
C ALA A 38 1.80 33.75 -7.59
N TRP A 39 0.85 32.83 -7.69
CA TRP A 39 0.84 31.57 -6.95
C TRP A 39 2.05 30.70 -7.26
N GLU A 40 2.61 30.83 -8.46
CA GLU A 40 3.83 30.12 -8.90
C GLU A 40 5.06 30.53 -8.08
N ASP A 41 5.08 31.75 -7.51
CA ASP A 41 6.15 32.25 -6.65
C ASP A 41 5.91 31.95 -5.16
N LEU A 42 4.83 31.23 -4.83
CA LEU A 42 4.48 30.92 -3.45
C LEU A 42 5.50 29.93 -2.87
N THR A 43 6.11 30.31 -1.74
CA THR A 43 7.01 29.42 -1.00
C THR A 43 6.23 28.55 -0.02
N GLU A 44 6.77 27.38 0.34
CA GLU A 44 6.19 26.52 1.38
C GLU A 44 5.79 27.29 2.66
N PRO A 45 6.67 28.11 3.28
CA PRO A 45 6.32 28.84 4.50
C PRO A 45 5.13 29.78 4.30
N CYS A 46 5.05 30.46 3.15
CA CYS A 46 3.94 31.34 2.82
C CYS A 46 2.64 30.55 2.62
N ALA A 47 2.69 29.42 1.91
CA ALA A 47 1.53 28.54 1.70
C ALA A 47 0.97 28.06 3.04
N VAL A 48 1.85 27.54 3.93
CA VAL A 48 1.47 27.08 5.26
C VAL A 48 0.83 28.20 6.09
N LEU A 49 1.39 29.42 6.05
CA LEU A 49 0.81 30.57 6.78
C LEU A 49 -0.60 30.93 6.28
N ILE A 50 -0.84 30.88 4.97
CA ILE A 50 -2.16 31.14 4.39
C ILE A 50 -3.15 30.03 4.78
N ALA A 51 -2.72 28.77 4.73
CA ALA A 51 -3.54 27.65 5.19
C ALA A 51 -3.87 27.75 6.69
N GLU A 52 -2.90 28.09 7.53
CA GLU A 52 -3.11 28.31 8.98
C GLU A 52 -4.05 29.48 9.24
N PHE A 53 -3.98 30.55 8.45
CA PHE A 53 -4.94 31.66 8.52
C PHE A 53 -6.37 31.19 8.26
N PHE A 54 -6.62 30.42 7.19
CA PHE A 54 -7.96 29.91 6.90
C PHE A 54 -8.44 28.90 7.94
N ALA A 55 -7.56 28.00 8.40
CA ALA A 55 -7.86 27.05 9.47
C ALA A 55 -8.30 27.77 10.77
N HIS A 56 -7.50 28.74 11.24
CA HIS A 56 -7.79 29.50 12.45
C HIS A 56 -9.10 30.30 12.35
N ASN A 57 -9.37 30.88 11.18
CA ASN A 57 -10.63 31.58 10.92
C ASN A 57 -11.82 30.61 10.84
N GLY A 58 -11.64 29.41 10.30
CA GLY A 58 -12.70 28.38 10.30
C GLY A 58 -13.06 27.99 11.73
N GLU A 59 -12.08 27.59 12.53
CA GLU A 59 -12.26 27.15 13.91
C GLU A 59 -12.90 28.22 14.79
N SER A 60 -12.45 29.47 14.67
CA SER A 60 -12.93 30.56 15.52
C SER A 60 -14.37 31.01 15.20
N ASN A 61 -14.88 30.67 14.02
CA ASN A 61 -16.07 31.32 13.46
C ASN A 61 -17.14 30.35 12.93
N GLY A 62 -17.09 29.08 13.34
CA GLY A 62 -18.14 28.09 13.07
C GLY A 62 -17.97 27.28 11.79
N GLY A 63 -16.77 27.30 11.18
CA GLY A 63 -16.40 26.49 10.02
C GLY A 63 -16.84 27.06 8.66
N TYR A 64 -16.46 26.35 7.60
CA TYR A 64 -16.82 26.70 6.22
C TYR A 64 -17.96 25.81 5.71
N ASN A 65 -18.85 26.37 4.90
CA ASN A 65 -19.85 25.57 4.19
C ASN A 65 -19.24 24.84 2.99
N ARG A 66 -20.00 23.92 2.39
CA ARG A 66 -19.53 23.11 1.26
C ARG A 66 -19.00 23.94 0.09
N ALA A 67 -19.65 25.03 -0.30
CA ALA A 67 -19.20 25.85 -1.43
C ALA A 67 -17.88 26.58 -1.11
N GLN A 68 -17.71 27.02 0.14
CA GLN A 68 -16.47 27.66 0.61
C GLN A 68 -15.33 26.64 0.69
N LEU A 69 -15.59 25.41 1.15
CA LEU A 69 -14.60 24.33 1.15
C LEU A 69 -14.14 23.99 -0.27
N GLU A 70 -15.05 23.93 -1.25
CA GLU A 70 -14.67 23.72 -2.65
C GLU A 70 -13.85 24.87 -3.24
N LYS A 71 -14.04 26.12 -2.78
CA LYS A 71 -13.16 27.24 -3.13
C LYS A 71 -11.79 27.10 -2.46
N LEU A 72 -11.75 26.78 -1.17
CA LEU A 72 -10.50 26.61 -0.42
C LEU A 72 -9.63 25.49 -1.02
N LYS A 73 -10.24 24.40 -1.46
CA LYS A 73 -9.56 23.31 -2.17
C LYS A 73 -8.84 23.77 -3.44
N GLN A 74 -9.35 24.77 -4.15
CA GLN A 74 -8.75 25.29 -5.39
C GLN A 74 -7.54 26.18 -5.14
N LEU A 75 -7.31 26.63 -3.91
CA LEU A 75 -6.17 27.48 -3.59
C LEU A 75 -4.88 26.64 -3.52
N PRO A 76 -3.78 27.07 -4.15
CA PRO A 76 -2.51 26.37 -4.12
C PRO A 76 -1.73 26.65 -2.82
N ILE A 77 -2.39 26.46 -1.68
CA ILE A 77 -1.89 26.81 -0.34
C ILE A 77 -1.54 25.58 0.50
N PHE A 78 -1.78 24.38 -0.03
CA PHE A 78 -1.41 23.13 0.61
C PHE A 78 -0.03 22.70 0.12
N VAL A 79 0.72 21.96 0.92
CA VAL A 79 2.09 21.57 0.56
C VAL A 79 2.15 20.06 0.45
N ASN A 80 2.61 19.56 -0.69
CA ASN A 80 2.80 18.13 -0.88
C ASN A 80 4.12 17.66 -0.27
N ILE A 81 4.38 16.36 -0.33
CA ILE A 81 5.60 15.76 0.23
C ILE A 81 6.89 16.08 -0.54
N CYS A 82 6.77 16.73 -1.70
CA CYS A 82 7.89 17.27 -2.48
C CYS A 82 8.16 18.75 -2.15
N ASP A 83 7.56 19.28 -1.08
CA ASP A 83 7.65 20.68 -0.66
C ASP A 83 7.12 21.69 -1.72
N VAL A 84 6.23 21.23 -2.60
CA VAL A 84 5.61 22.06 -3.64
C VAL A 84 4.19 22.47 -3.21
N PRO A 85 3.87 23.77 -3.21
CA PRO A 85 2.49 24.22 -3.01
C PRO A 85 1.56 23.73 -4.11
N CYS A 86 0.40 23.20 -3.72
CA CYS A 86 -0.58 22.62 -4.62
C CYS A 86 -2.01 22.86 -4.14
N ALA A 87 -2.96 22.69 -5.07
CA ALA A 87 -4.39 22.71 -4.81
C ALA A 87 -4.94 21.27 -4.69
N ILE A 88 -6.01 21.11 -3.93
CA ILE A 88 -6.73 19.84 -3.76
C ILE A 88 -7.80 19.77 -4.87
N HIS A 89 -7.45 19.24 -6.04
CA HIS A 89 -8.38 19.16 -7.16
C HIS A 89 -9.44 18.06 -6.95
N GLY A 90 -10.72 18.40 -7.15
CA GLY A 90 -11.85 17.48 -6.92
C GLY A 90 -11.93 16.24 -7.84
N GLY A 91 -10.98 16.04 -8.75
CA GLY A 91 -10.86 14.85 -9.60
C GLY A 91 -9.80 13.84 -9.13
N GLN A 92 -9.02 14.17 -8.10
CA GLN A 92 -7.97 13.32 -7.52
C GLN A 92 -8.18 13.23 -6.01
N ASP A 93 -7.96 12.06 -5.44
CA ASP A 93 -7.99 11.90 -3.99
C ASP A 93 -6.64 12.35 -3.39
N PHE A 94 -6.70 13.21 -2.37
CA PHE A 94 -5.53 13.65 -1.62
C PHE A 94 -5.50 12.98 -0.24
N PHE A 95 -4.30 12.68 0.27
CA PHE A 95 -4.13 11.97 1.54
C PHE A 95 -3.03 12.56 2.40
N LEU A 96 -3.17 12.39 3.71
CA LEU A 96 -2.07 12.61 4.66
C LEU A 96 -1.25 11.31 4.81
N ILE A 97 0.06 11.46 5.02
CA ILE A 97 0.92 10.33 5.40
C ILE A 97 0.59 9.92 6.85
N PRO A 98 0.36 8.62 7.12
CA PRO A 98 0.20 8.12 8.49
C PRO A 98 1.43 8.40 9.34
N THR A 99 1.22 8.96 10.52
CA THR A 99 2.32 9.34 11.45
C THR A 99 3.19 8.15 11.87
N GLU A 100 2.62 6.95 11.85
CA GLU A 100 3.28 5.69 12.23
C GLU A 100 4.24 5.16 11.17
N LEU A 101 4.06 5.61 9.92
CA LEU A 101 4.84 5.15 8.78
C LEU A 101 5.83 6.24 8.40
N ASN A 102 7.09 6.03 8.75
CA ASN A 102 8.20 6.88 8.28
C ASN A 102 8.46 6.57 6.79
N LEU A 103 7.58 7.09 5.93
CA LEU A 103 7.69 6.99 4.47
C LEU A 103 8.74 7.93 3.87
N THR A 104 9.38 8.75 4.69
CA THR A 104 10.47 9.64 4.28
C THR A 104 11.60 8.91 3.54
N ASP A 105 11.75 7.60 3.75
CA ASP A 105 12.75 6.79 3.07
C ASP A 105 12.20 5.88 1.97
N ILE A 106 10.87 5.74 1.76
CA ILE A 106 10.31 4.88 0.70
C ILE A 106 9.80 5.75 -0.46
N PRO A 107 10.43 5.69 -1.65
CA PRO A 107 9.99 6.48 -2.79
C PRO A 107 8.58 6.05 -3.21
N LEU A 108 7.64 6.99 -3.14
CA LEU A 108 6.31 6.83 -3.72
C LEU A 108 6.39 7.05 -5.24
N PRO A 109 5.48 6.47 -6.03
CA PRO A 109 5.38 6.77 -7.46
C PRO A 109 5.25 8.29 -7.69
N PRO A 110 5.87 8.88 -8.74
CA PRO A 110 5.78 10.33 -9.00
C PRO A 110 4.34 10.86 -9.03
N ASP A 111 3.42 10.10 -9.63
CA ASP A 111 1.99 10.46 -9.70
C ASP A 111 1.33 10.45 -8.32
N ALA A 112 1.77 9.55 -7.43
CA ALA A 112 1.27 9.46 -6.07
C ALA A 112 1.84 10.57 -5.19
N GLN A 113 3.12 10.95 -5.37
CA GLN A 113 3.78 12.00 -4.58
C GLN A 113 3.02 13.33 -4.63
N GLN A 114 2.42 13.65 -5.77
CA GLN A 114 1.63 14.87 -5.94
C GLN A 114 0.31 14.85 -5.15
N CYS A 115 -0.19 13.68 -4.79
CA CYS A 115 -1.45 13.48 -4.08
C CYS A 115 -1.28 13.36 -2.55
N PHE A 116 -0.05 13.27 -2.04
CA PHE A 116 0.22 13.22 -0.60
C PHE A 116 0.57 14.61 -0.07
N LEU A 117 -0.21 15.07 0.92
CA LEU A 117 0.03 16.31 1.63
C LEU A 117 0.97 16.08 2.82
N LYS A 118 1.83 17.08 3.07
CA LYS A 118 2.73 17.10 4.22
C LYS A 118 1.91 17.22 5.50
N SER A 119 2.23 16.37 6.47
CA SER A 119 1.58 16.41 7.78
C SER A 119 1.91 17.73 8.50
N ASN A 120 0.88 18.45 8.93
CA ASN A 120 1.01 19.62 9.79
C ASN A 120 -0.04 19.50 10.91
N PRO A 121 0.37 19.27 12.17
CA PRO A 121 -0.56 19.10 13.29
C PRO A 121 -1.56 20.24 13.47
N ARG A 122 -1.19 21.46 13.07
CA ARG A 122 -2.06 22.65 13.15
C ARG A 122 -3.15 22.67 12.07
N LEU A 123 -2.97 21.91 10.99
CA LEU A 123 -3.90 21.83 9.87
C LEU A 123 -4.71 20.52 9.88
N ASN A 124 -4.46 19.58 10.79
CA ASN A 124 -5.12 18.27 10.80
C ASN A 124 -6.66 18.36 10.85
N ALA A 125 -7.22 19.26 11.66
CA ALA A 125 -8.67 19.47 11.71
C ALA A 125 -9.18 20.06 10.39
N PHE A 126 -8.45 21.02 9.83
CA PHE A 126 -8.78 21.66 8.56
C PHE A 126 -8.72 20.71 7.37
N TYR A 127 -7.71 19.82 7.32
CA TYR A 127 -7.62 18.77 6.31
C TYR A 127 -8.82 17.82 6.34
N LYS A 128 -9.28 17.44 7.53
CA LYS A 128 -10.50 16.62 7.68
C LYS A 128 -11.75 17.34 7.18
N GLU A 129 -11.89 18.65 7.44
CA GLU A 129 -13.00 19.45 6.89
C GLU A 129 -12.97 19.53 5.36
N LEU A 130 -11.78 19.56 4.77
CA LEU A 130 -11.56 19.50 3.33
C LEU A 130 -11.79 18.09 2.75
N GLY A 131 -12.00 17.07 3.58
CA GLY A 131 -12.15 15.67 3.16
C GLY A 131 -10.83 15.01 2.77
N VAL A 132 -9.71 15.51 3.29
CA VAL A 132 -8.40 14.86 3.19
C VAL A 132 -8.23 13.96 4.41
N ASP A 133 -8.30 12.66 4.16
CA ASP A 133 -8.12 11.64 5.19
C ASP A 133 -6.68 11.11 5.21
N GLU A 134 -6.30 10.48 6.31
CA GLU A 134 -5.04 9.74 6.38
C GLU A 134 -5.09 8.52 5.45
N MET A 135 -4.00 8.28 4.73
CA MET A 135 -3.90 7.14 3.83
C MET A 135 -3.95 5.83 4.61
N SER A 136 -4.87 4.93 4.26
CA SER A 136 -4.88 3.59 4.85
C SER A 136 -3.60 2.81 4.50
N ASP A 137 -3.12 1.97 5.43
CA ASP A 137 -1.96 1.10 5.20
C ASP A 137 -2.12 0.23 3.94
N SER A 138 -3.34 -0.24 3.64
CA SER A 138 -3.59 -1.06 2.46
C SER A 138 -3.38 -0.29 1.16
N LYS A 139 -3.97 0.92 1.06
CA LYS A 139 -3.85 1.75 -0.15
C LYS A 139 -2.41 2.20 -0.36
N LEU A 140 -1.68 2.51 0.72
CA LEU A 140 -0.26 2.79 0.67
C LEU A 140 0.56 1.63 0.10
N LEU A 141 0.36 0.40 0.60
CA LEU A 141 1.06 -0.78 0.08
C LEU A 141 0.71 -1.04 -1.38
N ILE A 142 -0.54 -0.81 -1.79
CA ILE A 142 -0.96 -0.92 -3.20
C ILE A 142 -0.15 0.01 -4.11
N TYR A 143 0.20 1.22 -3.66
CA TYR A 143 1.07 2.13 -4.42
C TYR A 143 2.54 1.71 -4.44
N ILE A 144 3.04 1.13 -3.34
CA ILE A 144 4.47 0.81 -3.19
C ILE A 144 4.84 -0.50 -3.88
N LEU A 145 3.99 -1.53 -3.77
CA LEU A 145 4.27 -2.89 -4.24
C LEU A 145 4.66 -2.97 -5.72
N PRO A 146 4.04 -2.23 -6.67
CA PRO A 146 4.47 -2.22 -8.07
C PRO A 146 5.91 -1.74 -8.27
N MET A 147 6.43 -0.91 -7.37
CA MET A 147 7.80 -0.39 -7.41
C MET A 147 8.80 -1.23 -6.60
N PHE A 148 8.36 -2.29 -5.92
CA PHE A 148 9.15 -3.04 -4.94
C PHE A 148 10.54 -3.46 -5.46
N ASN A 149 10.60 -3.98 -6.69
CA ASN A 149 11.86 -4.41 -7.33
C ASN A 149 12.79 -3.25 -7.72
N GLY A 150 12.30 -2.01 -7.74
CA GLY A 150 13.11 -0.80 -7.95
C GLY A 150 13.63 -0.18 -6.65
N LEU A 151 13.10 -0.59 -5.49
CA LEU A 151 13.49 -0.05 -4.19
C LEU A 151 14.89 -0.52 -3.76
N LEU A 152 15.54 0.26 -2.89
CA LEU A 152 16.74 -0.16 -2.18
C LEU A 152 16.44 -1.32 -1.22
N GLU A 153 17.45 -2.11 -0.85
CA GLU A 153 17.26 -3.26 0.03
C GLU A 153 16.69 -2.87 1.40
N SER A 154 17.19 -1.79 2.01
CA SER A 154 16.65 -1.26 3.28
C SER A 154 15.18 -0.88 3.19
N GLN A 155 14.76 -0.32 2.04
CA GLN A 155 13.37 0.06 1.79
C GLN A 155 12.49 -1.18 1.61
N ARG A 156 12.95 -2.19 0.88
CA ARG A 156 12.24 -3.47 0.73
C ARG A 156 12.05 -4.15 2.08
N ASP A 157 13.10 -4.19 2.90
CA ASP A 157 13.04 -4.78 4.23
C ASP A 157 12.04 -4.03 5.13
N GLN A 158 11.99 -2.69 5.04
CA GLN A 158 10.99 -1.88 5.74
C GLN A 158 9.56 -2.19 5.27
N VAL A 159 9.33 -2.28 3.96
CA VAL A 159 8.01 -2.63 3.39
C VAL A 159 7.59 -4.03 3.85
N MET A 160 8.49 -5.01 3.79
CA MET A 160 8.23 -6.38 4.24
C MET A 160 7.96 -6.44 5.75
N HIS A 161 8.66 -5.63 6.55
CA HIS A 161 8.40 -5.53 7.99
C HIS A 161 7.00 -4.98 8.29
N ILE A 162 6.60 -3.88 7.62
CA ILE A 162 5.27 -3.30 7.75
C ILE A 162 4.20 -4.31 7.34
N LEU A 163 4.40 -4.98 6.21
CA LEU A 163 3.48 -5.99 5.69
C LEU A 163 3.24 -7.11 6.71
N LEU A 164 4.31 -7.68 7.27
CA LEU A 164 4.19 -8.75 8.27
C LEU A 164 3.53 -8.25 9.55
N GLN A 165 3.96 -7.09 10.07
CA GLN A 165 3.46 -6.52 11.32
C GLN A 165 1.97 -6.19 11.24
N LYS A 166 1.51 -5.68 10.09
CA LYS A 166 0.11 -5.24 9.89
C LYS A 166 -0.74 -6.27 9.15
N TRP A 167 -0.24 -7.47 8.86
CA TRP A 167 -0.95 -8.44 8.02
C TRP A 167 -2.39 -8.74 8.49
N GLN A 168 -2.59 -8.88 9.80
CA GLN A 168 -3.89 -9.22 10.37
C GLN A 168 -4.98 -8.17 10.09
N SER A 169 -4.63 -6.88 10.00
CA SER A 169 -5.56 -5.82 9.61
C SER A 169 -5.68 -5.67 8.09
N LEU A 170 -4.64 -6.08 7.35
CA LEU A 170 -4.56 -5.93 5.88
C LEU A 170 -5.27 -7.04 5.10
N ARG A 171 -5.30 -8.28 5.63
CA ARG A 171 -5.80 -9.47 4.91
C ARG A 171 -7.25 -9.41 4.43
N GLY A 172 -8.06 -8.50 4.98
CA GLY A 172 -9.44 -8.27 4.55
C GLY A 172 -9.58 -7.47 3.25
N ASN A 173 -8.50 -6.84 2.77
CA ASN A 173 -8.52 -6.03 1.55
C ASN A 173 -8.24 -6.91 0.31
N ALA A 174 -9.29 -7.20 -0.46
CA ALA A 174 -9.20 -8.08 -1.62
C ALA A 174 -8.22 -7.58 -2.70
N GLU A 175 -8.18 -6.27 -2.96
CA GLU A 175 -7.28 -5.67 -3.95
C GLU A 175 -5.81 -5.88 -3.56
N LEU A 176 -5.45 -5.53 -2.32
CA LEU A 176 -4.12 -5.77 -1.79
C LEU A 176 -3.74 -7.26 -1.82
N THR A 177 -4.64 -8.16 -1.40
CA THR A 177 -4.37 -9.60 -1.44
C THR A 177 -4.12 -10.10 -2.86
N THR A 178 -4.90 -9.64 -3.85
CA THR A 178 -4.67 -10.01 -5.26
C THR A 178 -3.33 -9.51 -5.78
N LEU A 179 -2.93 -8.31 -5.38
CA LEU A 179 -1.64 -7.74 -5.73
C LEU A 179 -0.49 -8.53 -5.10
N LEU A 180 -0.58 -8.86 -3.81
CA LEU A 180 0.44 -9.65 -3.09
C LEU A 180 0.63 -11.04 -3.69
N LYS A 181 -0.46 -11.70 -4.12
CA LYS A 181 -0.41 -13.02 -4.77
C LYS A 181 0.46 -13.05 -6.04
N THR A 182 0.50 -11.94 -6.77
CA THR A 182 1.24 -11.84 -8.04
C THR A 182 2.57 -11.12 -7.89
N SER A 183 2.79 -10.45 -6.77
CA SER A 183 3.98 -9.63 -6.53
C SER A 183 5.22 -10.48 -6.25
N ALA A 184 6.32 -10.15 -6.93
CA ALA A 184 7.63 -10.76 -6.70
C ALA A 184 8.27 -10.17 -5.43
N LEU A 185 8.02 -10.80 -4.28
CA LEU A 185 8.43 -10.27 -2.96
C LEU A 185 9.43 -11.15 -2.21
N PHE A 186 9.54 -12.41 -2.58
CA PHE A 186 10.32 -13.40 -1.84
C PHE A 186 11.52 -13.86 -2.66
N ARG A 187 12.58 -14.28 -1.97
CA ARG A 187 13.80 -14.86 -2.54
C ARG A 187 13.96 -16.28 -1.99
N ASP A 188 14.69 -17.13 -2.70
CA ASP A 188 15.12 -18.47 -2.25
C ASP A 188 16.43 -18.44 -1.45
N ASP A 189 17.28 -17.44 -1.68
CA ASP A 189 18.50 -17.23 -0.93
C ASP A 189 18.76 -15.74 -0.62
N GLU A 190 19.71 -15.49 0.26
CA GLU A 190 20.12 -14.15 0.72
C GLU A 190 21.29 -13.58 -0.10
N SER A 191 21.64 -14.19 -1.24
CA SER A 191 22.77 -13.75 -2.06
C SER A 191 22.44 -12.43 -2.76
N GLU A 192 23.45 -11.60 -2.96
CA GLU A 192 23.34 -10.44 -3.85
C GLU A 192 22.95 -10.91 -5.26
N GLY A 193 21.85 -10.37 -5.78
CA GLY A 193 21.33 -10.69 -7.11
C GLY A 193 20.29 -11.81 -7.18
N ALA A 194 19.89 -12.41 -6.05
CA ALA A 194 18.78 -13.36 -6.01
C ALA A 194 17.49 -12.74 -6.57
N SER A 195 16.85 -13.45 -7.50
CA SER A 195 15.62 -12.99 -8.16
C SER A 195 14.43 -13.08 -7.21
N TYR A 196 13.64 -12.02 -7.16
CA TYR A 196 12.38 -12.03 -6.42
C TYR A 196 11.31 -12.80 -7.19
N ARG A 197 10.51 -13.59 -6.49
CA ARG A 197 9.41 -14.38 -7.02
C ARG A 197 8.18 -14.28 -6.11
N PRO A 198 6.97 -14.51 -6.65
CA PRO A 198 5.76 -14.56 -5.84
C PRO A 198 5.78 -15.74 -4.86
N ALA A 199 4.97 -15.67 -3.81
CA ALA A 199 4.88 -16.73 -2.80
C ALA A 199 4.54 -18.09 -3.42
N SER A 200 3.73 -18.10 -4.48
CA SER A 200 3.33 -19.30 -5.21
C SER A 200 4.47 -20.00 -5.96
N ALA A 201 5.64 -19.39 -6.08
CA ALA A 201 6.82 -20.03 -6.63
C ALA A 201 7.54 -20.95 -5.63
N TYR A 202 7.06 -21.02 -4.39
CA TYR A 202 7.71 -21.72 -3.30
C TYR A 202 6.78 -22.74 -2.63
N CYS A 203 7.38 -23.80 -2.09
CA CYS A 203 6.75 -24.82 -1.27
C CYS A 203 6.84 -24.48 0.22
N ASP A 204 5.86 -24.92 1.02
CA ASP A 204 5.91 -24.80 2.47
C ASP A 204 6.88 -25.84 3.07
N PRO A 205 7.99 -25.41 3.72
CA PRO A 205 8.95 -26.34 4.33
C PRO A 205 8.38 -27.10 5.54
N ARG A 206 7.21 -26.70 6.08
CA ARG A 206 6.52 -27.42 7.16
C ARG A 206 5.81 -28.68 6.66
N ASN A 207 5.53 -28.75 5.35
CA ASN A 207 4.98 -29.94 4.74
C ASN A 207 6.08 -30.99 4.59
N LYS A 208 6.01 -32.05 5.41
CA LYS A 208 7.01 -33.12 5.45
C LYS A 208 7.24 -33.77 4.07
N VAL A 209 6.17 -33.93 3.28
CA VAL A 209 6.26 -34.58 1.97
C VAL A 209 7.02 -33.69 1.00
N LEU A 210 6.64 -32.42 0.88
CA LEU A 210 7.34 -31.44 0.04
C LEU A 210 8.80 -31.27 0.48
N ALA A 211 9.05 -31.20 1.80
CA ALA A 211 10.38 -31.12 2.37
C ALA A 211 11.27 -32.31 1.98
N THR A 212 10.73 -33.54 2.02
CA THR A 212 11.47 -34.75 1.63
C THR A 212 11.70 -34.80 0.12
N ILE A 213 10.70 -34.47 -0.69
CA ILE A 213 10.81 -34.45 -2.16
C ILE A 213 11.88 -33.46 -2.64
N TYR A 214 11.86 -32.25 -2.10
CA TYR A 214 12.65 -31.14 -2.59
C TYR A 214 13.89 -30.85 -1.74
N ALA A 215 14.28 -31.75 -0.84
CA ALA A 215 15.41 -31.57 0.07
C ALA A 215 16.70 -31.11 -0.64
N ASP A 216 16.98 -31.67 -1.82
CA ASP A 216 18.18 -31.37 -2.61
C ASP A 216 17.92 -30.43 -3.80
N VAL A 217 16.71 -29.89 -3.93
CA VAL A 217 16.33 -29.04 -5.06
C VAL A 217 16.40 -27.58 -4.64
N ARG A 218 17.38 -26.87 -5.20
CA ARG A 218 17.54 -25.43 -4.98
C ARG A 218 16.34 -24.65 -5.55
N GLY A 219 15.98 -23.58 -4.86
CA GLY A 219 14.97 -22.64 -5.32
C GLY A 219 13.51 -23.06 -5.10
N GLN A 220 13.26 -24.18 -4.40
CA GLN A 220 11.91 -24.66 -4.10
C GLN A 220 11.34 -24.10 -2.79
N PHE A 221 12.21 -23.73 -1.86
CA PHE A 221 11.81 -23.15 -0.58
C PHE A 221 12.21 -21.68 -0.50
N PRO A 222 11.46 -20.85 0.25
CA PRO A 222 11.86 -19.47 0.43
C PRO A 222 13.14 -19.39 1.28
N ALA A 223 13.82 -18.26 1.23
CA ALA A 223 15.02 -17.99 1.99
C ALA A 223 14.77 -18.11 3.50
N GLN A 224 15.83 -18.38 4.27
CA GLN A 224 15.72 -18.73 5.68
C GLN A 224 14.96 -17.68 6.52
N ARG A 225 15.07 -16.38 6.17
CA ARG A 225 14.37 -15.30 6.88
C ARG A 225 12.84 -15.38 6.79
N TYR A 226 12.31 -16.00 5.74
CA TYR A 226 10.87 -16.16 5.51
C TYR A 226 10.31 -17.50 6.01
N ARG A 227 11.11 -18.29 6.74
CA ARG A 227 10.69 -19.61 7.26
C ARG A 227 10.15 -19.56 8.69
N THR A 228 9.90 -18.37 9.23
CA THR A 228 9.22 -18.26 10.53
C THR A 228 7.73 -18.59 10.37
N PRO A 229 7.04 -19.06 11.43
CA PRO A 229 5.62 -19.38 11.34
C PRO A 229 4.78 -18.22 10.80
N GLU A 230 5.06 -16.99 11.23
CA GLU A 230 4.33 -15.78 10.84
C GLU A 230 4.48 -15.50 9.34
N TRP A 231 5.69 -15.67 8.80
CA TRP A 231 5.94 -15.50 7.37
C TRP A 231 5.28 -16.60 6.55
N LEU A 232 5.37 -17.85 6.98
CA LEU A 232 4.78 -18.97 6.24
C LEU A 232 3.25 -18.94 6.27
N ASP A 233 2.63 -18.46 7.35
CA ASP A 233 1.19 -18.24 7.41
C ASP A 233 0.76 -17.13 6.44
N LEU A 234 1.46 -16.00 6.44
CA LEU A 234 1.22 -14.91 5.48
C LEU A 234 1.38 -15.41 4.04
N MET A 235 2.51 -16.05 3.73
CA MET A 235 2.80 -16.60 2.41
C MET A 235 1.74 -17.62 1.98
N GLY A 236 1.25 -18.46 2.90
CA GLY A 236 0.14 -19.39 2.70
C GLY A 236 -1.13 -18.70 2.20
N GLU A 237 -1.52 -17.60 2.87
CA GLU A 237 -2.71 -16.82 2.47
C GLU A 237 -2.56 -16.17 1.08
N ILE A 238 -1.33 -15.88 0.65
CA ILE A 238 -1.01 -15.28 -0.65
C ILE A 238 -0.46 -16.29 -1.68
N GLY A 239 -0.60 -17.59 -1.44
CA GLY A 239 -0.44 -18.63 -2.46
C GLY A 239 0.79 -19.53 -2.37
N LEU A 240 1.52 -19.55 -1.25
CA LEU A 240 2.54 -20.57 -0.98
C LEU A 240 1.95 -21.98 -1.17
N GLN A 241 2.72 -22.88 -1.77
CA GLN A 241 2.26 -24.25 -2.00
C GLN A 241 2.37 -25.05 -0.69
N THR A 242 1.25 -25.12 0.05
CA THR A 242 1.15 -25.82 1.34
C THR A 242 0.77 -27.29 1.19
N GLU A 243 0.17 -27.65 0.05
CA GLU A 243 -0.33 -28.99 -0.26
C GLU A 243 0.43 -29.58 -1.46
N VAL A 244 0.46 -30.91 -1.53
CA VAL A 244 1.01 -31.64 -2.67
C VAL A 244 -0.07 -31.70 -3.74
N THR A 245 0.07 -30.90 -4.80
CA THR A 245 -0.85 -30.96 -5.94
C THR A 245 -0.59 -32.19 -6.81
N VAL A 246 -1.53 -32.51 -7.70
CA VAL A 246 -1.37 -33.62 -8.65
C VAL A 246 -0.16 -33.40 -9.56
N GLU A 247 0.10 -32.15 -9.96
CA GLU A 247 1.24 -31.79 -10.80
C GLU A 247 2.57 -32.01 -10.07
N ILE A 248 2.66 -31.54 -8.82
CA ILE A 248 3.82 -31.80 -7.95
C ILE A 248 4.01 -33.30 -7.80
N PHE A 249 2.93 -34.04 -7.56
CA PHE A 249 2.95 -35.49 -7.44
C PHE A 249 3.49 -36.17 -8.70
N VAL A 250 3.02 -35.80 -9.89
CA VAL A 250 3.50 -36.35 -11.17
C VAL A 250 4.98 -36.02 -11.38
N GLU A 251 5.40 -34.79 -11.08
CA GLU A 251 6.81 -34.40 -11.15
C GLU A 251 7.68 -35.27 -10.22
N CYS A 252 7.19 -35.57 -9.01
CA CYS A 252 7.87 -36.43 -8.05
C CYS A 252 8.00 -37.86 -8.56
N ALA A 253 6.90 -38.43 -9.05
CA ALA A 253 6.88 -39.78 -9.59
C ALA A 253 7.87 -39.93 -10.75
N LEU A 254 7.91 -38.95 -11.67
CA LEU A 254 8.86 -38.92 -12.77
C LEU A 254 10.31 -38.76 -12.29
N ARG A 255 10.54 -37.94 -11.25
CA ARG A 255 11.88 -37.74 -10.69
C ARG A 255 12.42 -39.01 -10.04
N ILE A 256 11.58 -39.73 -9.33
CA ILE A 256 11.89 -41.03 -8.71
C ILE A 256 12.17 -42.04 -9.80
N ASP A 257 11.27 -42.21 -10.77
CA ASP A 257 11.48 -43.13 -11.88
C ASP A 257 12.79 -42.84 -12.63
N GLY A 258 13.11 -41.56 -12.85
CA GLY A 258 14.39 -41.13 -13.44
C GLY A 258 15.62 -41.34 -12.53
N GLN A 259 15.52 -41.12 -11.22
CA GLN A 259 16.62 -41.33 -10.27
C GLN A 259 16.89 -42.81 -9.96
N PHE A 260 15.88 -43.67 -10.11
CA PHE A 260 15.95 -45.09 -9.78
C PHE A 260 16.04 -46.01 -11.00
N SER A 261 15.77 -45.51 -12.20
CA SER A 261 16.03 -46.23 -13.45
C SER A 261 17.53 -46.54 -13.59
N GLY A 262 17.93 -47.74 -13.17
CA GLY A 262 19.29 -48.28 -13.31
C GLY A 262 20.15 -48.33 -12.04
N LYS A 263 19.66 -47.89 -10.87
CA LYS A 263 20.37 -48.10 -9.59
C LYS A 263 20.19 -49.55 -9.11
N GLN A 264 21.29 -50.27 -8.86
CA GLN A 264 21.27 -51.65 -8.34
C GLN A 264 21.02 -51.75 -6.83
N ALA A 265 21.17 -50.64 -6.08
CA ALA A 265 20.90 -50.55 -4.65
C ALA A 265 20.44 -49.13 -4.29
N LEU A 266 19.43 -49.03 -3.41
CA LEU A 266 18.91 -47.77 -2.89
C LEU A 266 19.81 -47.29 -1.74
N ALA A 267 20.16 -46.00 -1.72
CA ALA A 267 20.78 -45.39 -0.56
C ALA A 267 19.74 -45.21 0.58
N PRO A 268 20.15 -45.04 1.85
CA PRO A 268 19.20 -44.82 2.95
C PRO A 268 18.30 -43.59 2.76
N GLU A 269 18.83 -42.54 2.13
CA GLU A 269 18.08 -41.35 1.71
C GLU A 269 17.00 -41.65 0.65
N ASP A 270 17.30 -42.57 -0.27
CA ASP A 270 16.37 -43.06 -1.28
C ASP A 270 15.21 -43.85 -0.63
N GLU A 271 15.50 -44.71 0.35
CA GLU A 271 14.49 -45.47 1.11
C GLU A 271 13.55 -44.54 1.90
N HIS A 272 14.08 -43.47 2.50
CA HIS A 272 13.26 -42.52 3.26
C HIS A 272 12.29 -41.74 2.35
N LEU A 273 12.75 -41.31 1.18
CA LEU A 273 11.91 -40.66 0.17
C LEU A 273 10.79 -41.59 -0.31
N ILE A 274 11.14 -42.83 -0.70
CA ILE A 274 10.17 -43.83 -1.16
C ILE A 274 9.14 -44.15 -0.07
N THR A 275 9.57 -44.32 1.18
CA THR A 275 8.68 -44.63 2.30
C THR A 275 7.72 -43.47 2.57
N THR A 276 8.22 -42.23 2.62
CA THR A 276 7.41 -41.03 2.85
C THR A 276 6.34 -40.86 1.77
N LEU A 277 6.69 -41.13 0.51
CA LEU A 277 5.76 -41.04 -0.62
C LEU A 277 4.76 -42.20 -0.63
N HIS A 278 5.20 -43.41 -0.28
CA HIS A 278 4.31 -44.56 -0.15
C HIS A 278 3.29 -44.34 0.98
N GLU A 279 3.72 -43.82 2.13
CA GLU A 279 2.82 -43.44 3.23
C GLU A 279 1.82 -42.37 2.79
N PHE A 280 2.28 -41.32 2.10
CA PHE A 280 1.40 -40.30 1.55
C PHE A 280 0.40 -40.90 0.55
N PHE A 281 0.84 -41.80 -0.33
CA PHE A 281 0.01 -42.49 -1.31
C PHE A 281 -1.10 -43.30 -0.63
N VAL A 282 -0.77 -44.11 0.38
CA VAL A 282 -1.75 -44.88 1.14
C VAL A 282 -2.76 -43.99 1.85
N GLN A 283 -2.33 -42.83 2.37
CA GLN A 283 -3.20 -41.91 3.10
C GLN A 283 -4.11 -41.07 2.19
N ASN A 284 -3.72 -40.83 0.94
CA ASN A 284 -4.44 -39.93 0.02
C ASN A 284 -5.04 -40.63 -1.20
N LEU A 285 -4.92 -41.95 -1.29
CA LEU A 285 -5.41 -42.77 -2.40
C LEU A 285 -6.92 -42.58 -2.68
N THR A 286 -7.71 -42.43 -1.62
CA THR A 286 -9.16 -42.15 -1.72
C THR A 286 -9.46 -40.73 -2.20
N SER A 287 -8.61 -39.76 -1.86
CA SER A 287 -8.80 -38.34 -2.24
C SER A 287 -8.33 -38.06 -3.67
N LEU A 288 -7.31 -38.78 -4.14
CA LEU A 288 -6.78 -38.67 -5.51
C LEU A 288 -7.66 -39.37 -6.55
N THR A 289 -8.34 -40.46 -6.17
CA THR A 289 -9.28 -41.17 -7.05
C THR A 289 -10.56 -40.38 -7.33
N ASP A 290 -10.96 -39.46 -6.45
CA ASP A 290 -12.10 -38.56 -6.66
C ASP A 290 -11.77 -37.34 -7.55
N LEU A 291 -10.50 -36.97 -7.71
CA LEU A 291 -10.04 -35.82 -8.51
C LEU A 291 -9.59 -36.18 -9.93
N GLY A 292 -9.48 -37.46 -10.26
CA GLY A 292 -9.15 -37.90 -11.60
C GLY A 292 -9.30 -39.40 -11.75
N HIS A 293 -10.10 -39.82 -12.73
CA HIS A 293 -10.17 -41.18 -13.23
C HIS A 293 -8.75 -41.70 -13.56
N PHE A 294 -8.10 -42.37 -12.61
CA PHE A 294 -6.92 -43.17 -12.85
C PHE A 294 -7.24 -44.61 -12.42
N SER A 295 -7.67 -45.41 -13.41
CA SER A 295 -7.49 -46.85 -13.35
C SER A 295 -6.01 -47.12 -13.64
N ILE A 296 -5.30 -47.60 -12.64
CA ILE A 296 -4.00 -48.24 -12.82
C ILE A 296 -4.31 -49.72 -13.10
N GLU A 297 -4.16 -50.13 -14.36
CA GLU A 297 -3.97 -51.56 -14.73
C GLU A 297 -2.48 -51.93 -14.67
#